data_AF-A0A8R1WLE6-F1
#
_entry.id   AF-A0A8R1WLE6-F1
#
_cell.length_a   1.000
_cell.length_b   1.000
_cell.length_c   1.000
_cell.angle_alpha   90.00
_cell.angle_beta   90.00
_cell.angle_gamma   90.00
#
_symmetry.space_group_name_H-M   'P 1'
#
loop_
_entity.id
_entity.type
_entity.pdbx_description
1 polymer ?
#
loop_
_entity_poly.entity_id
_entity_poly.type
_entity_poly.pdbx_seq_one_letter_code
_entity_poly.pdbx_strand_id
1 'polypeptide(L)'
;MAAKHYFTMLLLVSLMALIASNSSFEKDCPENSHLTMDPCAPTCEDPDLTHTSCVAALLPTCHCDDGFLFDKSGKCVPVDECPDQKNCPENSHLTMDPCAPTCEDPELKNTSCVAALLPTCHCDDGFLFDKSGKCVPVDECPDHKNCPENSHLTMDPCAPTCEDPELKNTSCAAALLPTCHCDDGFLFDKSGKCVPVEECPDQKNECVN
;
A
#
# COMPACT_ATOMS: atom_id res chain seq x y z
N MET A 1 -55.83 21.26 -46.91
CA MET A 1 -55.62 20.34 -45.76
C MET A 1 -54.29 19.59 -45.85
N ALA A 2 -53.85 19.12 -47.03
CA ALA A 2 -52.59 18.37 -47.19
C ALA A 2 -51.30 19.15 -46.80
N ALA A 3 -51.19 20.44 -47.12
CA ALA A 3 -49.98 21.23 -46.81
C ALA A 3 -49.71 21.38 -45.30
N LYS A 4 -50.78 21.46 -44.49
CA LYS A 4 -50.67 21.54 -43.02
C LYS A 4 -50.15 20.23 -42.43
N HIS A 5 -50.58 19.09 -42.99
CA HIS A 5 -50.11 17.76 -42.59
C HIS A 5 -48.63 17.53 -42.97
N TYR A 6 -48.19 17.98 -44.14
CA TYR A 6 -46.78 17.89 -44.54
C TYR A 6 -45.88 18.75 -43.63
N PHE A 7 -46.32 19.96 -43.29
CA PHE A 7 -45.57 20.84 -42.39
C PHE A 7 -45.45 20.26 -40.99
N THR A 8 -46.53 19.68 -40.44
CA THR A 8 -46.48 19.01 -39.14
C THR A 8 -45.61 17.75 -39.15
N MET A 9 -45.62 16.99 -40.25
CA MET A 9 -44.77 15.80 -40.38
C MET A 9 -43.28 16.18 -40.47
N LEU A 10 -42.93 17.23 -41.21
CA LEU A 10 -41.56 17.73 -41.30
C LEU A 10 -41.04 18.24 -39.93
N LEU A 11 -41.89 18.93 -39.16
CA LEU A 11 -41.56 19.37 -37.80
C LEU A 11 -41.34 18.20 -36.82
N LEU A 12 -42.14 17.15 -36.93
CA LEU A 12 -41.96 15.96 -36.09
C LEU A 12 -40.67 15.21 -36.46
N VAL A 13 -40.38 15.08 -37.75
CA VAL A 13 -39.15 14.42 -38.22
C VAL A 13 -37.91 15.22 -37.81
N SER A 14 -37.94 16.55 -37.91
CA SER A 14 -36.81 17.38 -37.46
C SER A 14 -36.64 17.36 -35.95
N LEU A 15 -37.73 17.33 -35.17
CA LEU A 15 -37.67 17.19 -33.72
C LEU A 15 -37.10 15.83 -33.30
N MET A 16 -37.50 14.73 -33.96
CA MET A 16 -36.94 13.40 -33.71
C MET A 16 -35.46 13.33 -34.11
N ALA A 17 -35.04 14.02 -35.17
CA ALA A 17 -33.63 14.12 -35.57
C ALA A 17 -32.79 14.91 -34.55
N LEU A 18 -33.33 15.99 -33.97
CA LEU A 18 -32.67 16.76 -32.91
C LEU A 18 -32.54 15.97 -31.60
N ILE A 19 -33.53 15.13 -31.28
CA ILE A 19 -33.46 14.23 -30.12
C ILE A 19 -32.43 13.11 -30.37
N ALA A 20 -32.34 12.59 -31.59
CA ALA A 20 -31.37 11.54 -31.96
C ALA A 20 -29.92 12.05 -32.04
N SER A 21 -29.68 13.34 -32.33
CA SER A 21 -28.33 13.93 -32.33
C SER A 21 -27.78 14.27 -30.95
N ASN A 22 -28.62 14.24 -29.90
CA ASN A 22 -28.22 14.55 -28.53
C ASN A 22 -27.86 13.31 -27.69
N SER A 23 -27.90 12.10 -28.25
CA SER A 23 -27.28 10.95 -27.60
C SER A 23 -25.78 10.92 -27.95
N SER A 24 -25.04 11.91 -27.46
CA SER A 24 -23.65 11.65 -27.10
C SER A 24 -23.71 10.45 -26.18
N PHE A 25 -23.17 9.31 -26.62
CA PHE A 25 -22.92 8.19 -25.71
C PHE A 25 -21.79 8.67 -24.79
N GLU A 26 -22.13 9.53 -23.84
CA GLU A 26 -21.30 9.83 -22.69
C GLU A 26 -21.25 8.50 -21.95
N LYS A 27 -20.14 7.81 -22.15
CA LYS A 27 -19.91 6.49 -21.60
C LYS A 27 -19.65 6.74 -20.12
N ASP A 28 -20.73 6.84 -19.35
CA ASP A 28 -20.66 7.07 -17.92
C ASP A 28 -19.91 5.90 -17.30
N CYS A 29 -18.71 6.20 -16.82
CA CYS A 29 -17.93 5.23 -16.08
C CYS A 29 -18.55 5.01 -14.69
N PRO A 30 -18.35 3.82 -14.09
CA PRO A 30 -18.85 3.55 -12.74
C PRO A 30 -18.27 4.55 -11.71
N GLU A 31 -18.85 4.56 -10.51
CA GLU A 31 -18.31 5.37 -9.41
C GLU A 31 -16.83 5.04 -9.13
N ASN A 32 -16.03 6.06 -8.79
CA ASN A 32 -14.57 5.98 -8.60
C ASN A 32 -13.82 5.49 -9.85
N SER A 33 -14.19 6.00 -11.02
CA SER A 33 -13.48 5.71 -12.27
C SER A 33 -13.56 6.86 -13.28
N HIS A 34 -12.60 6.89 -14.20
CA HIS A 34 -12.48 7.91 -15.24
C HIS A 34 -12.26 7.29 -16.62
N LEU A 35 -12.56 8.07 -17.67
CA LEU A 35 -12.25 7.70 -19.06
C LEU A 35 -10.76 7.87 -19.34
N THR A 36 -10.13 6.86 -19.90
CA THR A 36 -8.73 6.89 -20.35
C THR A 36 -8.58 6.20 -21.71
N MET A 37 -7.44 6.41 -22.36
CA MET A 37 -7.03 5.71 -23.59
C MET A 37 -6.12 4.51 -23.30
N ASP A 38 -5.79 4.29 -22.03
CA ASP A 38 -5.01 3.12 -21.61
C ASP A 38 -5.85 1.84 -21.78
N PRO A 39 -5.39 0.84 -22.54
CA PRO A 39 -6.11 -0.42 -22.71
C PRO A 39 -6.03 -1.36 -21.51
N CYS A 40 -5.17 -1.08 -20.52
CA CYS A 40 -4.89 -1.96 -19.39
C CYS A 40 -5.62 -1.53 -18.11
N ALA A 41 -6.82 -2.03 -17.87
CA ALA A 41 -7.52 -1.80 -16.60
C ALA A 41 -7.14 -2.88 -15.57
N PRO A 42 -6.48 -2.54 -14.44
CA PRO A 42 -6.21 -3.51 -13.38
C PRO A 42 -7.51 -3.94 -12.69
N THR A 43 -7.53 -5.18 -12.22
CA THR A 43 -8.70 -5.81 -11.56
C THR A 43 -8.26 -6.45 -10.25
N CYS A 44 -9.19 -6.78 -9.36
CA CYS A 44 -8.85 -7.58 -8.18
C CYS A 44 -8.23 -8.94 -8.57
N GLU A 45 -8.60 -9.53 -9.71
CA GLU A 45 -8.04 -10.80 -10.19
C GLU A 45 -6.65 -10.70 -10.82
N ASP A 46 -6.28 -9.53 -11.34
CA ASP A 46 -4.99 -9.29 -11.99
C ASP A 46 -4.55 -7.83 -11.77
N PRO A 47 -4.16 -7.49 -10.52
CA PRO A 47 -3.79 -6.11 -10.15
C PRO A 47 -2.50 -5.65 -10.84
N ASP A 48 -1.54 -6.57 -11.00
CA ASP A 48 -0.24 -6.33 -11.63
C ASP A 48 -0.25 -6.52 -13.15
N LEU A 49 -1.41 -6.81 -13.74
CA LEU A 49 -1.59 -7.03 -15.18
C LEU A 49 -0.67 -8.13 -15.77
N THR A 50 -0.33 -9.13 -14.97
CA THR A 50 0.60 -10.22 -15.37
C THR A 50 -0.09 -11.29 -16.22
N HIS A 51 -1.42 -11.37 -16.14
CA HIS A 51 -2.24 -12.32 -16.88
C HIS A 51 -3.09 -11.65 -17.97
N THR A 52 -3.08 -10.32 -18.01
CA THR A 52 -3.86 -9.51 -18.94
C THR A 52 -3.01 -9.14 -20.15
N SER A 53 -3.48 -9.55 -21.34
CA SER A 53 -2.95 -9.04 -22.60
C SER A 53 -3.68 -7.76 -22.96
N CYS A 54 -3.00 -6.62 -22.81
CA CYS A 54 -3.58 -5.34 -23.17
C CYS A 54 -3.54 -5.13 -24.68
N VAL A 55 -4.71 -5.16 -25.31
CA VAL A 55 -4.84 -4.85 -26.74
C VAL A 55 -5.21 -3.38 -26.87
N ALA A 56 -4.27 -2.60 -27.40
CA ALA A 56 -4.52 -1.18 -27.69
C ALA A 56 -5.62 -1.03 -28.74
N ALA A 57 -6.82 -0.71 -28.28
CA ALA A 57 -7.89 -0.19 -29.12
C ALA A 57 -7.86 1.34 -29.05
N LEU A 58 -8.10 2.03 -30.17
CA LEU A 58 -8.29 3.50 -30.18
C LEU A 58 -9.67 3.89 -29.64
N LEU A 59 -10.12 3.23 -28.58
CA LEU A 59 -11.40 3.44 -27.94
C LEU A 59 -11.17 3.74 -26.47
N PRO A 60 -11.79 4.79 -25.92
CA PRO A 60 -11.66 5.08 -24.51
C PRO A 60 -12.35 4.00 -23.66
N THR A 61 -11.67 3.65 -22.57
CA THR A 61 -12.04 2.66 -21.56
C THR A 61 -12.21 3.35 -20.21
N CYS A 62 -12.98 2.75 -19.30
CA CYS A 62 -13.09 3.23 -17.93
C CYS A 62 -12.01 2.56 -17.09
N HIS A 63 -11.25 3.35 -16.33
CA HIS A 63 -10.28 2.87 -15.35
C HIS A 63 -10.69 3.36 -13.97
N CYS A 64 -10.60 2.48 -12.98
CA CYS A 64 -10.77 2.88 -11.60
C CYS A 64 -9.76 3.97 -11.22
N ASP A 65 -10.18 4.88 -10.36
CA ASP A 65 -9.32 5.92 -9.81
C ASP A 65 -8.27 5.29 -8.87
N ASP A 66 -7.21 6.04 -8.57
CA ASP A 66 -6.12 5.58 -7.71
C ASP A 66 -6.65 5.04 -6.37
N GLY A 67 -6.23 3.83 -5.98
CA GLY A 67 -6.72 3.16 -4.78
C GLY A 67 -7.93 2.25 -4.97
N PHE A 68 -8.43 2.12 -6.20
CA PHE A 68 -9.56 1.26 -6.53
C PHE A 68 -9.23 0.26 -7.64
N LEU A 69 -9.88 -0.90 -7.60
CA LEU A 69 -9.79 -1.94 -8.62
C LEU A 69 -11.18 -2.43 -9.03
N PHE A 70 -11.29 -2.90 -10.27
CA PHE A 70 -12.52 -3.56 -10.71
C PHE A 70 -12.70 -4.90 -10.00
N ASP A 71 -13.84 -5.07 -9.35
CA ASP A 71 -14.31 -6.36 -8.88
C ASP A 71 -14.91 -7.21 -10.03
N LYS A 72 -15.30 -8.45 -9.71
CA LYS A 72 -15.96 -9.37 -10.67
C LYS A 72 -17.29 -8.85 -11.25
N SER A 73 -17.90 -7.86 -10.60
CA SER A 73 -19.14 -7.23 -11.06
C SER A 73 -18.89 -6.01 -11.96
N GLY A 74 -17.63 -5.59 -12.11
CA GLY A 74 -17.22 -4.42 -12.88
C GLY A 74 -17.37 -3.11 -12.10
N LYS A 75 -17.45 -3.17 -10.76
CA LYS A 75 -17.46 -2.00 -9.89
C LYS A 75 -16.05 -1.72 -9.37
N CYS A 76 -15.68 -0.45 -9.27
CA CYS A 76 -14.47 -0.04 -8.56
C CYS A 76 -14.68 -0.16 -7.04
N VAL A 77 -13.91 -1.04 -6.41
CA VAL A 77 -13.87 -1.25 -4.97
C VAL A 77 -12.48 -0.86 -4.44
N PRO A 78 -12.37 -0.39 -3.19
CA PRO A 78 -11.08 -0.18 -2.54
C PRO A 78 -10.17 -1.42 -2.67
N VAL A 79 -8.88 -1.19 -2.85
CA VAL A 79 -7.89 -2.26 -3.01
C VAL A 79 -7.90 -3.26 -1.85
N ASP A 80 -8.09 -2.78 -0.61
CA ASP A 80 -8.19 -3.58 0.61
C ASP A 80 -9.51 -4.36 0.75
N GLU A 81 -10.52 -4.05 -0.07
CA GLU A 81 -11.76 -4.82 -0.19
C GLU A 81 -11.71 -5.89 -1.29
N CYS A 82 -10.62 -5.97 -2.06
CA CYS A 82 -10.46 -7.04 -3.03
C CYS A 82 -10.40 -8.40 -2.31
N PRO A 83 -11.11 -9.43 -2.79
CA PRO A 83 -11.13 -10.72 -2.14
C PRO A 83 -9.72 -11.32 -2.06
N ASP A 84 -9.29 -11.61 -0.84
CA ASP A 84 -7.93 -12.04 -0.50
C ASP A 84 -7.45 -13.26 -1.32
N GLN A 85 -6.11 -13.31 -1.45
CA GLN A 85 -5.27 -14.52 -1.58
C GLN A 85 -4.96 -15.14 -2.96
N LYS A 86 -5.56 -14.74 -4.09
CA LYS A 86 -5.16 -15.42 -5.35
C LYS A 86 -3.82 -15.00 -5.94
N ASN A 87 -3.34 -13.80 -5.61
CA ASN A 87 -2.15 -13.22 -6.25
C ASN A 87 -1.02 -12.85 -5.27
N CYS A 88 -1.31 -12.82 -3.97
CA CYS A 88 -0.33 -12.49 -2.94
C CYS A 88 0.10 -13.74 -2.16
N PRO A 89 1.35 -13.79 -1.66
CA PRO A 89 1.82 -14.88 -0.82
C PRO A 89 0.99 -15.03 0.47
N GLU A 90 1.15 -16.16 1.16
CA GLU A 90 0.53 -16.35 2.48
C GLU A 90 1.00 -15.29 3.48
N ASN A 91 0.10 -14.79 4.34
CA ASN A 91 0.32 -13.68 5.28
C ASN A 91 0.68 -12.36 4.59
N SER A 92 -0.07 -12.02 3.54
CA SER A 92 0.04 -10.73 2.87
C SER A 92 -1.31 -10.30 2.29
N HIS A 93 -1.46 -8.99 2.11
CA HIS A 93 -2.61 -8.34 1.52
C HIS A 93 -2.19 -7.41 0.37
N LEU A 94 -3.15 -7.04 -0.46
CA LEU A 94 -2.92 -6.10 -1.54
C LEU A 94 -3.04 -4.66 -1.02
N THR A 95 -2.12 -3.78 -1.40
CA THR A 95 -2.13 -2.37 -0.96
C THR A 95 -1.55 -1.45 -2.04
N MET A 96 -1.89 -0.16 -1.96
CA MET A 96 -1.25 0.90 -2.76
C MET A 96 -0.02 1.50 -2.08
N ASP A 97 0.28 1.08 -0.86
CA ASP A 97 1.48 1.53 -0.16
C ASP A 97 2.72 1.13 -0.98
N PRO A 98 3.58 2.09 -1.39
CA PRO A 98 4.78 1.78 -2.15
C PRO A 98 5.93 1.19 -1.30
N CYS A 99 5.78 1.16 0.02
CA CYS A 99 6.81 0.79 0.97
C CYS A 99 6.62 -0.63 1.53
N ALA A 100 7.17 -1.65 0.88
CA ALA A 100 7.17 -3.01 1.41
C ALA A 100 8.44 -3.29 2.25
N PRO A 101 8.34 -3.47 3.59
CA PRO A 101 9.50 -3.84 4.40
C PRO A 101 9.92 -5.29 4.10
N THR A 102 11.23 -5.53 4.11
CA THR A 102 11.82 -6.86 3.87
C THR A 102 12.76 -7.26 5.01
N CYS A 103 13.16 -8.53 5.09
CA CYS A 103 14.20 -8.94 6.03
C CYS A 103 15.53 -8.17 5.82
N GLU A 104 15.85 -7.73 4.59
CA GLU A 104 17.04 -6.91 4.29
C GLU A 104 16.90 -5.42 4.61
N ASP A 105 15.68 -4.90 4.73
CA ASP A 105 15.46 -3.48 5.07
C ASP A 105 14.15 -3.30 5.87
N PRO A 106 14.09 -3.85 7.10
CA PRO A 106 12.84 -3.92 7.88
C PRO A 106 12.35 -2.54 8.32
N GLU A 107 13.28 -1.60 8.54
CA GLU A 107 13.01 -0.21 8.91
C GLU A 107 12.94 0.73 7.70
N LEU A 108 13.01 0.20 6.47
CA LEU A 108 12.98 0.97 5.21
C LEU A 108 14.06 2.08 5.13
N LYS A 109 15.21 1.89 5.79
CA LYS A 109 16.29 2.88 5.86
C LYS A 109 17.02 3.02 4.52
N ASN A 110 17.04 1.96 3.73
CA ASN A 110 17.75 1.90 2.44
C ASN A 110 16.79 1.91 1.24
N THR A 111 15.48 1.90 1.50
CA THR A 111 14.44 1.83 0.49
C THR A 111 13.91 3.21 0.17
N SER A 112 13.90 3.57 -1.12
CA SER A 112 13.20 4.74 -1.61
C SER A 112 11.81 4.31 -2.06
N CYS A 113 10.78 4.60 -1.27
CA CYS A 113 9.42 4.29 -1.66
C CYS A 113 8.94 5.27 -2.73
N VAL A 114 8.83 4.78 -3.96
CA VAL A 114 8.29 5.56 -5.08
C VAL A 114 6.82 5.19 -5.22
N ALA A 115 5.94 6.19 -5.24
CA ALA A 115 4.50 5.99 -5.38
C ALA A 115 4.19 4.97 -6.48
N ALA A 116 3.48 3.90 -6.09
CA ALA A 116 3.11 2.83 -6.99
C ALA A 116 1.88 3.26 -7.79
N LEU A 117 1.93 3.06 -9.12
CA LEU A 117 0.78 3.26 -10.00
C LEU A 117 -0.14 2.02 -10.02
N LEU A 118 0.36 0.90 -9.51
CA LEU A 118 -0.35 -0.37 -9.40
C LEU A 118 -0.22 -0.86 -7.96
N PRO A 119 -1.25 -1.54 -7.44
CA PRO A 119 -1.20 -2.09 -6.11
C PRO A 119 -0.22 -3.28 -6.04
N THR A 120 0.47 -3.43 -4.92
CA THR A 120 1.44 -4.50 -4.67
C THR A 120 1.09 -5.29 -3.42
N CYS A 121 1.58 -6.52 -3.32
CA CYS A 121 1.40 -7.35 -2.12
C CYS A 121 2.32 -6.86 -1.00
N HIS A 122 1.78 -6.65 0.20
CA HIS A 122 2.52 -6.35 1.42
C HIS A 122 2.27 -7.42 2.47
N CYS A 123 3.32 -7.84 3.18
CA CYS A 123 3.18 -8.76 4.29
C CYS A 123 2.30 -8.16 5.39
N ASP A 124 1.51 -9.02 6.03
CA ASP A 124 0.69 -8.64 7.17
C ASP A 124 1.55 -8.29 8.39
N ASP A 125 0.96 -7.59 9.36
CA ASP A 125 1.66 -7.17 10.58
C ASP A 125 2.39 -8.35 11.27
N GLY A 126 3.68 -8.17 11.53
CA GLY A 126 4.55 -9.21 12.12
C GLY A 126 5.23 -10.13 11.11
N PHE A 127 5.06 -9.90 9.81
CA PHE A 127 5.74 -10.63 8.75
C PHE A 127 6.55 -9.71 7.84
N LEU A 128 7.60 -10.25 7.22
CA LEU A 128 8.48 -9.55 6.28
C LEU A 128 8.77 -10.41 5.06
N PHE A 129 9.01 -9.77 3.92
CA PHE A 129 9.48 -10.49 2.74
C PHE A 129 10.88 -11.04 2.96
N ASP A 130 11.05 -12.33 2.74
CA ASP A 130 12.36 -12.96 2.60
C ASP A 130 12.91 -12.80 1.17
N LYS A 131 14.14 -13.29 0.94
CA LYS A 131 14.80 -13.26 -0.38
C LYS A 131 14.06 -14.01 -1.48
N SER A 132 13.15 -14.91 -1.11
CA SER A 132 12.32 -15.67 -2.05
C SER A 132 11.01 -14.98 -2.38
N GLY A 133 10.69 -13.85 -1.73
CA GLY A 133 9.43 -13.12 -1.88
C GLY A 133 8.30 -13.73 -1.05
N LYS A 134 8.61 -14.55 -0.03
CA LYS A 134 7.62 -15.09 0.90
C LYS A 134 7.58 -14.22 2.16
N CYS A 135 6.39 -13.99 2.70
CA CYS A 135 6.22 -13.42 4.02
C CYS A 135 6.56 -14.45 5.10
N VAL A 136 7.60 -14.15 5.89
CA VAL A 136 8.06 -14.95 7.02
C VAL A 136 7.92 -14.14 8.31
N PRO A 137 7.68 -14.78 9.47
CA PRO A 137 7.71 -14.10 10.76
C PRO A 137 9.00 -13.29 10.95
N VAL A 138 8.89 -12.13 11.59
CA VAL A 138 10.03 -11.21 11.84
C VAL A 138 11.21 -11.90 12.54
N ASP A 139 10.94 -12.82 13.47
CA ASP A 139 11.94 -13.60 14.21
C ASP A 139 12.58 -14.73 13.40
N GLU A 140 12.02 -15.08 12.23
CA GLU A 140 12.59 -16.05 11.28
C GLU A 140 13.47 -15.39 10.20
N CYS A 141 13.55 -14.05 10.17
CA CYS A 141 14.44 -13.36 9.24
C CYS A 141 15.92 -13.73 9.51
N PRO A 142 16.67 -14.19 8.48
CA PRO A 142 18.04 -14.69 8.68
C PRO A 142 18.99 -13.60 9.18
N ASP A 143 19.48 -13.82 10.40
CA ASP A 143 20.46 -13.09 11.19
C ASP A 143 20.74 -11.63 10.79
N HIS A 144 20.11 -10.72 11.56
CA HIS A 144 20.74 -9.59 12.27
C HIS A 144 21.63 -8.60 11.50
N LYS A 145 21.79 -8.69 10.17
CA LYS A 145 22.72 -7.80 9.43
C LYS A 145 22.36 -6.32 9.50
N ASN A 146 21.12 -6.02 9.85
CA ASN A 146 20.62 -4.65 9.96
C ASN A 146 20.53 -4.16 11.40
N CYS A 147 20.68 -5.06 12.37
CA CYS A 147 20.65 -4.73 13.77
C CYS A 147 22.07 -4.70 14.35
N PRO A 148 22.36 -3.79 15.31
CA PRO A 148 23.65 -3.76 15.98
C PRO A 148 23.95 -5.09 16.71
N GLU A 149 25.21 -5.32 17.03
CA GLU A 149 25.61 -6.49 17.82
C GLU A 149 24.86 -6.52 19.18
N ASN A 150 24.43 -7.71 19.63
CA ASN A 150 23.57 -7.92 20.80
C ASN A 150 22.18 -7.27 20.67
N SER A 151 21.54 -7.43 19.52
CA SER A 151 20.16 -7.02 19.30
C SER A 151 19.43 -7.91 18.31
N HIS A 152 18.11 -7.94 18.43
CA HIS A 152 17.19 -8.68 17.58
C HIS A 152 16.12 -7.75 17.01
N LEU A 153 15.50 -8.18 15.91
CA LEU A 153 14.40 -7.46 15.29
C LEU A 153 13.10 -7.80 16.04
N THR A 154 12.26 -6.81 16.31
CA THR A 154 10.98 -6.98 16.99
C THR A 154 9.92 -6.01 16.46
N MET A 155 8.65 -6.35 16.66
CA MET A 155 7.52 -5.45 16.42
C MET A 155 7.20 -4.57 17.64
N ASP A 156 7.89 -4.77 18.76
CA ASP A 156 7.73 -3.92 19.93
C ASP A 156 8.27 -2.51 19.61
N PRO A 157 7.45 -1.45 19.73
CA PRO A 157 7.93 -0.09 19.50
C PRO A 157 8.81 0.48 20.61
N CYS A 158 8.87 -0.19 21.76
CA CYS A 158 9.47 0.33 22.98
C CYS A 158 10.90 -0.17 23.18
N ALA A 159 11.88 0.52 22.60
CA ALA A 159 13.30 0.19 22.81
C ALA A 159 13.87 0.91 24.06
N PRO A 160 14.28 0.20 25.13
CA PRO A 160 14.93 0.84 26.27
C PRO A 160 16.35 1.31 25.90
N THR A 161 16.74 2.47 26.45
CA THR A 161 18.06 3.08 26.23
C THR A 161 18.79 3.33 27.55
N CYS A 162 20.08 3.67 27.49
CA CYS A 162 20.81 4.10 28.69
C CYS A 162 20.20 5.36 29.34
N GLU A 163 19.54 6.25 28.60
CA GLU A 163 18.87 7.44 29.15
C GLU A 163 17.53 7.11 29.84
N ASP A 164 16.81 6.09 29.36
CA ASP A 164 15.51 5.68 29.90
C ASP A 164 15.37 4.15 29.95
N PRO A 165 16.12 3.45 30.83
CA PRO A 165 16.12 1.99 30.89
C PRO A 165 14.76 1.38 31.26
N GLU A 166 13.95 2.13 32.00
CA GLU A 166 12.63 1.70 32.48
C GLU A 166 11.47 2.29 31.66
N LEU A 167 11.78 2.93 30.52
CA LEU A 167 10.79 3.54 29.60
C LEU A 167 9.81 4.51 30.29
N LYS A 168 10.26 5.17 31.36
CA LYS A 168 9.43 6.07 32.19
C LYS A 168 9.13 7.39 31.51
N ASN A 169 10.04 7.84 30.66
CA ASN A 169 9.96 9.10 29.94
C ASN A 169 9.70 8.91 28.44
N THR A 170 9.63 7.65 27.99
CA THR A 170 9.44 7.27 26.60
C THR A 170 7.96 7.04 26.30
N SER A 171 7.41 7.82 25.38
CA SER A 171 6.14 7.50 24.75
C SER A 171 6.41 6.61 23.55
N CYS A 172 6.11 5.32 23.65
CA CYS A 172 6.25 4.43 22.51
C CYS A 172 5.23 4.81 21.45
N ALA A 173 5.69 5.07 20.23
CA ALA A 173 4.80 5.21 19.08
C ALA A 173 4.20 3.83 18.76
N ALA A 174 3.03 3.75 18.12
CA ALA A 174 2.65 2.49 17.50
C ALA A 174 3.65 2.20 16.38
N ALA A 175 4.43 1.12 16.50
CA ALA A 175 5.31 0.68 15.41
C ALA A 175 4.45 0.00 14.35
N LEU A 176 4.46 0.56 13.14
CA LEU A 176 3.97 -0.11 11.94
C LEU A 176 5.08 -0.88 11.23
N LEU A 177 6.33 -0.69 11.66
CA LEU A 177 7.51 -1.33 11.10
C LEU A 177 8.32 -1.97 12.22
N PRO A 178 8.92 -3.16 11.97
CA PRO A 178 9.81 -3.78 12.94
C PRO A 178 11.08 -2.95 13.18
N THR A 179 11.55 -2.91 14.41
CA THR A 179 12.74 -2.18 14.86
C THR A 179 13.70 -3.07 15.63
N CYS A 180 15.00 -2.72 15.63
CA CYS A 180 16.00 -3.45 16.39
C CYS A 180 15.91 -3.13 17.88
N HIS A 181 15.88 -4.15 18.73
CA HIS A 181 15.93 -4.05 20.20
C HIS A 181 17.15 -4.78 20.74
N CYS A 182 17.84 -4.16 21.70
CA CYS A 182 18.95 -4.80 22.39
C CYS A 182 18.50 -6.08 23.11
N ASP A 183 19.37 -7.07 23.11
CA ASP A 183 19.16 -8.32 23.84
C ASP A 183 19.19 -8.09 25.36
N ASP A 184 18.65 -9.05 26.11
CA ASP A 184 18.61 -8.99 27.57
C ASP A 184 19.99 -8.68 28.17
N GLY A 185 20.06 -7.63 29.01
CA GLY A 185 21.30 -7.16 29.64
C GLY A 185 22.07 -6.10 28.85
N PHE A 186 21.54 -5.65 27.70
CA PHE A 186 22.08 -4.57 26.90
C PHE A 186 21.07 -3.43 26.72
N LEU A 187 21.56 -2.21 26.51
CA LEU A 187 20.77 -1.02 26.24
C LEU A 187 21.39 -0.19 25.11
N PHE A 188 20.57 0.54 24.37
CA PHE A 188 21.08 1.48 23.38
C PHE A 188 21.83 2.64 24.06
N ASP A 189 23.06 2.88 23.61
CA ASP A 189 23.79 4.10 23.90
C ASP A 189 23.38 5.26 22.97
N LYS A 190 23.95 6.44 23.19
CA LYS A 190 23.73 7.65 22.36
C LYS A 190 24.12 7.49 20.89
N SER A 191 24.93 6.48 20.57
CA SER A 191 25.35 6.17 19.20
C SER A 191 24.46 5.15 18.51
N GLY A 192 23.47 4.60 19.22
CA GLY A 192 22.58 3.53 18.72
C GLY A 192 23.21 2.15 18.79
N LYS A 193 24.26 1.95 19.59
CA LYS A 193 24.86 0.63 19.82
C LYS A 193 24.32 0.02 21.10
N CYS A 194 24.06 -1.29 21.10
CA CYS A 194 23.78 -2.03 22.31
C CYS A 194 25.05 -2.24 23.14
N VAL A 195 25.06 -1.66 24.33
CA VAL A 195 26.14 -1.80 25.32
C VAL A 195 25.61 -2.48 26.58
N PRO A 196 26.43 -3.23 27.33
CA PRO A 196 26.01 -3.80 28.61
C PRO A 196 25.45 -2.72 29.54
N VAL A 197 24.42 -3.02 30.32
CA VAL A 197 23.80 -2.07 31.26
C VAL A 197 24.83 -1.39 32.18
N GLU A 198 25.85 -2.15 32.61
CA GLU A 198 26.93 -1.68 33.49
C GLU A 198 27.84 -0.62 32.82
N GLU A 199 27.83 -0.55 31.48
CA GLU A 199 28.57 0.44 30.68
C GLU A 199 27.74 1.69 30.39
N CYS A 200 26.45 1.69 30.71
CA CYS A 200 25.64 2.90 30.61
C CYS A 200 26.19 3.96 31.58
N PRO A 201 26.25 5.24 31.17
CA PRO A 201 26.66 6.31 32.06
C PRO A 201 25.75 6.33 33.29
N ASP A 202 26.33 6.11 34.48
CA ASP A 202 25.62 6.27 35.75
C ASP A 202 24.85 7.60 35.70
N GLN A 203 23.52 7.57 35.86
CA GLN A 203 22.74 8.77 36.19
C GLN A 203 23.01 9.21 37.63
N LYS A 204 24.27 9.19 38.06
CA LYS A 204 24.76 9.99 39.18
C LYS A 204 25.29 11.26 38.59
N ASN A 205 24.43 12.28 38.49
CA ASN A 205 24.78 13.70 38.71
C ASN A 205 23.57 14.62 38.45
N GLU A 206 22.47 14.44 39.18
CA GLU A 206 21.54 15.55 39.47
C GLU A 206 21.21 15.58 40.97
N CYS A 207 22.25 15.81 41.78
CA CYS A 207 22.14 16.31 43.15
C CYS A 207 23.41 17.14 43.47
N VAL A 208 23.71 18.18 42.68
CA VAL A 208 24.69 19.20 43.07
C VAL A 208 24.25 20.59 42.58
N ASN A 209 23.38 21.24 43.37
CA ASN A 209 23.59 22.54 44.05
C ASN A 209 22.26 23.16 44.47
#